data_AF-A0A4Q3V2V8-F1
#
_entry.id   AF-A0A4Q3V2V8-F1
#
_cell.length_a   1.000
_cell.length_b   1.000
_cell.length_c   1.000
_cell.angle_alpha   90.00
_cell.angle_beta   90.00
_cell.angle_gamma   90.00
#
_symmetry.space_group_name_H-M   'P 1'
#
loop_
_entity.id
_entity.type
_entity.pdbx_description
1 polymer ?
#
loop_
_entity_poly.entity_id
_entity_poly.type
_entity_poly.pdbx_seq_one_letter_code
_entity_poly.pdbx_strand_id
1 'polypeptide(L)'
;MGFQRIVRFFGTEHLDQVLDHLELLASFMLGRGVLDGLELSPGAGLSVQASGGAVLVGQLVLLEGASGAMPPWSERFVFVDETGVLSFAETFEDPGGSMVCLGKAVSNEADIESVSNYGRWQLMRQVTGGDLTLGMGVAATPIGLRTGVVELEPIPGAPTVRSSSAALYSVESGGTTELAFVDSEGTSTRFTEGGRLRLEDPIVVGHARNSVEIEDLSTNKTLTPGSPNVQVVKAIGAPRQVRLPENLDWGMWFRVVNSGGSGSPNVLLTSHDGATTISTIGAEQEAYIEPTIGPSGVA
;
A
#
# COMPACT_ATOMS: atom_id res chain seq x y z
N MET A 1 -24.58 14.69 27.52
CA MET A 1 -23.39 15.53 27.65
C MET A 1 -22.15 14.67 27.98
N GLY A 2 -22.12 13.35 27.77
CA GLY A 2 -21.16 12.44 28.41
C GLY A 2 -20.20 11.75 27.42
N PHE A 3 -19.05 11.31 27.95
CA PHE A 3 -18.06 10.48 27.29
C PHE A 3 -17.74 9.31 28.19
N GLN A 4 -17.48 8.14 27.61
CA GLN A 4 -16.75 7.10 28.31
C GLN A 4 -15.35 6.98 27.71
N ARG A 5 -14.39 6.92 28.61
CA ARG A 5 -12.99 6.63 28.32
C ARG A 5 -12.92 5.14 27.98
N ILE A 6 -12.47 4.83 26.76
CA ILE A 6 -12.17 3.45 26.36
C ILE A 6 -11.00 2.96 27.22
N VAL A 7 -11.37 2.12 28.19
CA VAL A 7 -10.57 1.16 28.97
C VAL A 7 -9.59 1.73 30.02
N ARG A 8 -9.89 1.44 31.29
CA ARG A 8 -8.91 1.27 32.36
C ARG A 8 -8.72 -0.25 32.53
N PHE A 9 -7.48 -0.69 32.64
CA PHE A 9 -7.02 -2.08 32.85
C PHE A 9 -6.90 -2.96 31.58
N PHE A 10 -5.96 -2.60 30.71
CA PHE A 10 -5.04 -3.65 30.23
C PHE A 10 -3.76 -3.50 31.06
N GLY A 11 -3.32 -4.57 31.70
CA GLY A 11 -1.94 -4.61 32.20
C GLY A 11 -1.01 -4.47 31.01
N THR A 12 0.15 -3.82 31.18
CA THR A 12 1.18 -3.72 30.12
C THR A 12 1.45 -5.09 29.50
N GLU A 13 1.49 -6.14 30.32
CA GLU A 13 1.63 -7.54 29.90
C GLU A 13 0.57 -8.02 28.89
N HIS A 14 -0.68 -7.55 28.97
CA HIS A 14 -1.73 -7.92 28.03
C HIS A 14 -1.65 -7.13 26.72
N LEU A 15 -1.24 -5.86 26.79
CA LEU A 15 -0.98 -5.07 25.58
C LEU A 15 0.27 -5.57 24.86
N ASP A 16 1.32 -5.92 25.60
CA ASP A 16 2.54 -6.51 25.08
C ASP A 16 2.23 -7.87 24.43
N GLN A 17 1.39 -8.73 25.04
CA GLN A 17 0.97 -9.99 24.40
C GLN A 17 0.17 -9.80 23.10
N VAL A 18 -0.68 -8.77 23.02
CA VAL A 18 -1.45 -8.47 21.80
C VAL A 18 -0.55 -7.85 20.74
N LEU A 19 0.38 -6.98 21.13
CA LEU A 19 1.38 -6.40 20.23
C LEU A 19 2.36 -7.47 19.73
N ASP A 20 2.83 -8.36 20.59
CA ASP A 20 3.67 -9.51 20.23
C ASP A 20 2.92 -10.45 19.28
N HIS A 21 1.62 -10.72 19.52
CA HIS A 21 0.82 -11.52 18.60
C HIS A 21 0.59 -10.81 17.26
N LEU A 22 0.44 -9.48 17.24
CA LEU A 22 0.29 -8.69 16.02
C LEU A 22 1.62 -8.56 15.26
N GLU A 23 2.76 -8.44 15.94
CA GLU A 23 4.10 -8.49 15.34
C GLU A 23 4.42 -9.88 14.82
N LEU A 24 4.04 -10.93 15.55
CA LEU A 24 4.18 -12.31 15.12
C LEU A 24 3.25 -12.62 13.94
N LEU A 25 2.01 -12.13 13.94
CA LEU A 25 1.10 -12.25 12.79
C LEU A 25 1.60 -11.44 11.61
N ALA A 26 2.13 -10.23 11.82
CA ALA A 26 2.75 -9.44 10.77
C ALA A 26 4.01 -10.11 10.22
N SER A 27 4.81 -10.79 11.06
CA SER A 27 5.99 -11.54 10.60
C SER A 27 5.60 -12.81 9.85
N PHE A 28 4.53 -13.50 10.26
CA PHE A 28 3.95 -14.62 9.51
C PHE A 28 3.29 -14.18 8.19
N MET A 29 2.73 -12.97 8.13
CA MET A 29 2.01 -12.47 6.96
C MET A 29 2.88 -11.72 5.95
N LEU A 30 3.93 -11.03 6.39
CA LEU A 30 4.84 -10.31 5.53
C LEU A 30 5.92 -11.25 4.95
N GLY A 31 6.21 -12.37 5.61
CA GLY A 31 7.18 -13.36 5.14
C GLY A 31 8.63 -12.96 5.46
N ARG A 32 9.58 -13.59 4.78
CA ARG A 32 11.03 -13.31 4.90
C ARG A 32 11.48 -12.43 3.74
N GLY A 33 12.31 -11.43 4.00
CA GLY A 33 12.77 -10.56 2.94
C GLY A 33 13.64 -9.40 3.37
N VAL A 34 14.17 -8.70 2.38
CA VAL A 34 14.88 -7.44 2.56
C VAL A 34 13.86 -6.30 2.68
N LEU A 35 14.03 -5.46 3.70
CA LEU A 35 13.24 -4.24 3.91
C LEU A 35 13.94 -3.01 3.35
N ASP A 36 15.25 -2.89 3.56
CA ASP A 36 16.03 -1.74 3.10
C ASP A 36 17.54 -2.04 3.06
N GLY A 37 18.30 -1.28 2.26
CA GLY A 37 19.75 -1.13 2.32
C GLY A 37 20.64 -2.32 1.90
N LEU A 38 20.18 -3.58 2.00
CA LEU A 38 20.99 -4.75 1.64
C LEU A 38 21.09 -4.92 0.12
N GLU A 39 22.26 -4.71 -0.42
CA GLU A 39 22.60 -4.85 -1.84
C GLU A 39 23.79 -5.79 -1.96
N LEU A 40 23.73 -6.70 -2.94
CA LEU A 40 24.86 -7.56 -3.27
C LEU A 40 25.82 -6.82 -4.19
N SER A 41 27.11 -6.94 -3.90
CA SER A 41 28.18 -6.41 -4.74
C SER A 41 29.37 -7.40 -4.84
N PRO A 42 30.15 -7.35 -5.93
CA PRO A 42 31.41 -8.07 -6.02
C PRO A 42 32.42 -7.52 -5.01
N GLY A 43 33.09 -8.42 -4.29
CA GLY A 43 34.28 -8.14 -3.49
C GLY A 43 35.58 -8.47 -4.25
N ALA A 44 36.71 -8.51 -3.53
CA ALA A 44 37.98 -8.92 -4.12
C ALA A 44 38.02 -10.45 -4.29
N GLY A 45 38.45 -10.91 -5.48
CA GLY A 45 38.48 -12.33 -5.82
C GLY A 45 37.08 -12.96 -5.81
N LEU A 46 36.97 -14.17 -5.25
CA LEU A 46 35.70 -14.89 -5.11
C LEU A 46 34.83 -14.40 -3.92
N SER A 47 35.09 -13.20 -3.39
CA SER A 47 34.30 -12.64 -2.29
C SER A 47 33.05 -11.95 -2.83
N VAL A 48 31.88 -12.28 -2.27
CA VAL A 48 30.64 -11.51 -2.43
C VAL A 48 30.41 -10.71 -1.17
N GLN A 49 29.99 -9.45 -1.33
CA GLN A 49 29.66 -8.55 -0.24
C GLN A 49 28.15 -8.25 -0.25
N ALA A 50 27.58 -8.11 0.93
CA ALA A 50 26.27 -7.51 1.15
C ALA A 50 26.47 -6.23 1.97
N SER A 51 25.91 -5.12 1.53
CA SER A 51 25.89 -3.86 2.31
C SER A 51 25.09 -4.02 3.60
N GLY A 52 25.28 -3.10 4.55
CA GLY A 52 24.42 -3.02 5.72
C GLY A 52 22.98 -2.64 5.36
N GLY A 53 22.02 -3.13 6.12
CA GLY A 53 20.60 -2.90 5.87
C GLY A 53 19.69 -3.63 6.85
N ALA A 54 18.41 -3.74 6.49
CA ALA A 54 17.37 -4.34 7.32
C ALA A 54 16.72 -5.54 6.64
N VAL A 55 16.59 -6.65 7.38
CA VAL A 55 15.83 -7.85 6.97
C VAL A 55 14.74 -8.18 7.97
N LEU A 56 13.68 -8.85 7.51
CA LEU A 56 12.73 -9.55 8.38
C LEU A 56 12.95 -11.06 8.22
N VAL A 57 13.33 -11.71 9.32
CA VAL A 57 13.52 -13.17 9.43
C VAL A 57 12.96 -13.64 10.75
N GLY A 58 11.63 -13.75 10.82
CA GLY A 58 10.90 -13.96 12.09
C GLY A 58 10.88 -12.74 13.02
N GLN A 59 11.93 -11.92 12.97
CA GLN A 59 12.11 -10.64 13.65
C GLN A 59 12.82 -9.63 12.74
N LEU A 60 12.71 -8.34 13.05
CA LEU A 60 13.44 -7.28 12.37
C LEU A 60 14.91 -7.32 12.81
N VAL A 61 15.82 -7.43 11.84
CA VAL A 61 17.27 -7.47 12.10
C VAL A 61 17.95 -6.39 11.28
N LEU A 62 18.81 -5.61 11.95
CA LEU A 62 19.74 -4.68 11.32
C LEU A 62 21.10 -5.35 11.17
N LEU A 63 21.58 -5.42 9.93
CA LEU A 63 22.88 -6.00 9.58
C LEU A 63 23.87 -4.88 9.26
N GLU A 64 25.09 -4.97 9.77
CA GLU A 64 26.18 -4.02 9.44
C GLU A 64 26.78 -4.26 8.04
N GLY A 65 26.40 -5.37 7.40
CA GLY A 65 26.94 -5.87 6.15
C GLY A 65 27.57 -7.24 6.36
N ALA A 66 27.77 -7.96 5.26
CA ALA A 66 28.27 -9.33 5.29
C ALA A 66 29.22 -9.58 4.13
N SER A 67 30.08 -10.57 4.28
CA SER A 67 30.90 -11.06 3.16
C SER A 67 31.05 -12.57 3.24
N GLY A 68 31.11 -13.22 2.07
CA GLY A 68 31.25 -14.66 1.97
C GLY A 68 32.02 -15.04 0.71
N ALA A 69 32.77 -16.13 0.78
CA ALA A 69 33.52 -16.64 -0.36
C ALA A 69 32.64 -17.60 -1.18
N MET A 70 32.47 -17.30 -2.46
CA MET A 70 31.81 -18.20 -3.41
C MET A 70 32.76 -19.29 -3.91
N PRO A 71 32.24 -20.48 -4.26
CA PRO A 71 33.01 -21.46 -5.03
C PRO A 71 33.40 -20.90 -6.41
N PRO A 72 34.55 -21.28 -6.98
CA PRO A 72 34.90 -20.93 -8.37
C PRO A 72 33.98 -21.64 -9.36
N TRP A 73 33.82 -21.06 -10.56
CA TRP A 73 33.02 -21.61 -11.66
C TRP A 73 31.59 -21.96 -11.24
N SER A 74 30.94 -21.12 -10.43
CA SER A 74 29.62 -21.42 -9.88
C SER A 74 28.61 -20.32 -10.12
N GLU A 75 27.37 -20.73 -10.30
CA GLU A 75 26.19 -19.88 -10.18
C GLU A 75 25.48 -20.25 -8.87
N ARG A 76 25.30 -19.26 -7.99
CA ARG A 76 24.72 -19.48 -6.65
C ARG A 76 23.74 -18.37 -6.29
N PHE A 77 22.64 -18.76 -5.66
CA PHE A 77 21.81 -17.84 -4.89
C PHE A 77 22.47 -17.56 -3.55
N VAL A 78 22.50 -16.29 -3.18
CA VAL A 78 23.16 -15.80 -1.97
C VAL A 78 22.09 -15.51 -0.94
N PHE A 79 22.15 -16.21 0.19
CA PHE A 79 21.26 -16.02 1.31
C PHE A 79 22.01 -15.36 2.46
N VAL A 80 21.31 -14.57 3.27
CA VAL A 80 21.83 -14.02 4.52
C VAL A 80 20.94 -14.46 5.68
N ASP A 81 21.56 -14.80 6.81
CA ASP A 81 20.85 -15.10 8.04
C ASP A 81 20.68 -13.88 8.95
N GLU A 82 19.95 -14.07 10.06
CA GLU A 82 19.75 -13.07 11.12
C GLU A 82 21.03 -12.60 11.82
N THR A 83 22.17 -13.26 11.60
CA THR A 83 23.47 -12.88 12.16
C THR A 83 24.39 -12.22 11.14
N GLY A 84 23.94 -12.09 9.89
CA GLY A 84 24.75 -11.55 8.80
C GLY A 84 25.70 -12.57 8.18
N VAL A 85 25.50 -13.87 8.37
CA VAL A 85 26.29 -14.90 7.71
C VAL A 85 25.71 -15.18 6.34
N LEU A 86 26.56 -15.18 5.30
CA LEU A 86 26.16 -15.54 3.94
C LEU A 86 26.22 -17.06 3.73
N SER A 87 25.22 -17.61 3.07
CA SER A 87 25.21 -18.96 2.55
C SER A 87 24.88 -18.98 1.05
N PHE A 88 25.20 -20.10 0.39
CA PHE A 88 25.12 -20.24 -1.06
C PHE A 88 24.39 -21.52 -1.44
N ALA A 89 23.40 -21.41 -2.33
CA ALA A 89 22.65 -22.56 -2.84
C ALA A 89 22.52 -22.54 -4.37
N GLU A 90 22.22 -23.69 -4.98
CA GLU A 90 22.06 -23.81 -6.44
C GLU A 90 20.68 -23.33 -6.92
N THR A 91 19.68 -23.34 -6.03
CA THR A 91 18.30 -22.93 -6.30
C THR A 91 17.91 -21.76 -5.38
N PHE A 92 16.88 -21.01 -5.76
CA PHE A 92 16.29 -19.96 -4.91
C PHE A 92 15.23 -20.50 -3.95
N GLU A 93 15.07 -21.83 -3.89
CA GLU A 93 14.16 -22.46 -2.95
C GLU A 93 14.59 -22.15 -1.52
N ASP A 94 13.61 -22.07 -0.64
CA ASP A 94 13.86 -21.78 0.76
C ASP A 94 14.74 -22.87 1.41
N PRO A 95 15.97 -22.54 1.84
CA PRO A 95 16.84 -23.50 2.50
C PRO A 95 16.38 -23.87 3.92
N GLY A 96 15.31 -23.24 4.42
CA GLY A 96 14.83 -23.34 5.79
C GLY A 96 15.55 -22.39 6.73
N GLY A 97 15.05 -22.29 7.97
CA GLY A 97 15.62 -21.42 9.00
C GLY A 97 15.40 -19.92 8.75
N SER A 98 16.23 -19.08 9.37
CA SER A 98 16.15 -17.62 9.34
C SER A 98 16.91 -17.00 8.16
N MET A 99 16.69 -17.50 6.94
CA MET A 99 17.42 -17.07 5.74
C MET A 99 16.61 -16.13 4.86
N VAL A 100 17.27 -15.14 4.23
CA VAL A 100 16.71 -14.27 3.18
C VAL A 100 17.55 -14.35 1.92
N CYS A 101 16.94 -14.62 0.77
CA CYS A 101 17.64 -14.56 -0.52
C CYS A 101 17.92 -13.10 -0.92
N LEU A 102 19.19 -12.73 -1.07
CA LEU A 102 19.62 -11.40 -1.48
C LEU A 102 19.72 -11.26 -3.01
N GLY A 103 19.79 -12.37 -3.74
CA GLY A 103 19.93 -12.39 -5.19
C GLY A 103 20.81 -13.54 -5.67
N LYS A 104 21.35 -13.39 -6.88
CA LYS A 104 22.17 -14.41 -7.54
C LYS A 104 23.53 -13.84 -7.92
N ALA A 105 24.58 -14.62 -7.70
CA ALA A 105 25.94 -14.29 -8.08
C ALA A 105 26.55 -15.40 -8.96
N VAL A 106 27.43 -15.00 -9.89
CA VAL A 106 28.13 -15.88 -10.82
C VAL A 106 29.62 -15.62 -10.68
N SER A 107 30.41 -16.68 -10.51
CA SER A 107 31.87 -16.62 -10.38
C SER A 107 32.57 -17.36 -11.52
N ASN A 108 33.78 -16.90 -11.84
CA ASN A 108 34.71 -17.61 -12.70
C ASN A 108 35.79 -18.31 -11.85
N GLU A 109 36.99 -18.53 -12.38
CA GLU A 109 38.10 -19.14 -11.65
C GLU A 109 38.59 -18.31 -10.45
N ALA A 110 38.62 -16.99 -10.59
CA ALA A 110 39.32 -16.10 -9.65
C ALA A 110 38.42 -15.01 -9.05
N ASP A 111 37.37 -14.61 -9.75
CA ASP A 111 36.57 -13.42 -9.44
C ASP A 111 35.07 -13.68 -9.51
N ILE A 112 34.29 -12.78 -8.88
CA ILE A 112 32.85 -12.66 -9.12
C ILE A 112 32.63 -11.94 -10.46
N GLU A 113 32.08 -12.67 -11.44
CA GLU A 113 31.80 -12.16 -12.78
C GLU A 113 30.57 -11.26 -12.80
N SER A 114 29.52 -11.64 -12.05
CA SER A 114 28.31 -10.81 -11.94
C SER A 114 27.52 -11.07 -10.65
N VAL A 115 26.77 -10.06 -10.24
CA VAL A 115 25.72 -10.15 -9.21
C VAL A 115 24.42 -9.58 -9.76
N SER A 116 23.28 -10.12 -9.36
CA SER A 116 21.97 -9.70 -9.84
C SER A 116 20.91 -9.87 -8.75
N ASN A 117 19.82 -9.10 -8.86
CA ASN A 117 18.66 -9.23 -7.97
C ASN A 117 17.74 -10.42 -8.32
N TYR A 118 18.15 -11.32 -9.22
CA TYR A 118 17.33 -12.47 -9.60
C TYR A 118 17.11 -13.41 -8.39
N GLY A 119 15.85 -13.75 -8.10
CA GLY A 119 15.47 -14.57 -6.95
C GLY A 119 15.51 -13.87 -5.60
N ARG A 120 15.81 -12.56 -5.55
CA ARG A 120 15.85 -11.78 -4.31
C ARG A 120 14.48 -11.72 -3.66
N TRP A 121 14.44 -11.99 -2.35
CA TRP A 121 13.24 -11.87 -1.54
C TRP A 121 13.13 -10.43 -1.04
N GLN A 122 12.15 -9.71 -1.57
CA GLN A 122 11.79 -8.38 -1.09
C GLN A 122 10.50 -8.51 -0.31
N LEU A 123 10.49 -7.94 0.89
CA LEU A 123 9.23 -7.66 1.54
C LEU A 123 8.55 -6.58 0.74
N MET A 124 7.31 -6.84 0.31
CA MET A 124 6.48 -5.74 -0.13
C MET A 124 6.37 -4.78 1.04
N ARG A 125 6.98 -3.60 0.89
CA ARG A 125 6.80 -2.49 1.80
C ARG A 125 5.38 -1.99 1.59
N GLN A 126 4.42 -2.68 2.20
CA GLN A 126 3.04 -2.22 2.21
C GLN A 126 2.99 -1.01 3.13
N VAL A 127 3.15 0.17 2.54
CA VAL A 127 2.81 1.42 3.22
C VAL A 127 1.29 1.52 3.19
N THR A 128 0.62 0.74 4.04
CA THR A 128 -0.81 0.85 4.24
C THR A 128 -1.05 2.09 5.10
N GLY A 129 -1.45 3.19 4.48
CA GLY A 129 -2.06 4.34 5.17
C GLY A 129 -3.55 4.09 5.48
N GLY A 130 -3.94 2.84 5.72
CA GLY A 130 -5.32 2.40 5.94
C GLY A 130 -5.36 1.08 6.71
N ASP A 131 -6.50 0.75 7.29
CA ASP A 131 -6.65 -0.39 8.19
C ASP A 131 -6.32 -1.73 7.50
N LEU A 132 -5.40 -2.47 8.14
CA LEU A 132 -5.03 -3.83 7.78
C LEU A 132 -6.18 -4.79 8.15
N THR A 133 -7.04 -5.11 7.18
CA THR A 133 -8.06 -6.16 7.39
C THR A 133 -7.47 -7.52 7.04
N LEU A 134 -7.18 -8.31 8.08
CA LEU A 134 -6.68 -9.67 7.94
C LEU A 134 -7.81 -10.64 7.65
N GLY A 135 -7.80 -11.21 6.45
CA GLY A 135 -8.75 -12.25 6.06
C GLY A 135 -8.11 -13.26 5.15
N MET A 136 -7.53 -14.33 5.71
CA MET A 136 -7.38 -15.59 4.99
C MET A 136 -7.55 -16.77 5.96
N GLY A 137 -8.59 -17.56 5.70
CA GLY A 137 -8.86 -18.79 6.42
C GLY A 137 -8.03 -19.94 5.85
N VAL A 138 -7.42 -20.72 6.74
CA VAL A 138 -7.60 -22.18 6.78
C VAL A 138 -7.61 -22.58 8.26
N ALA A 139 -8.72 -23.21 8.66
CA ALA A 139 -9.13 -23.69 9.98
C ALA A 139 -8.10 -23.78 11.12
N ALA A 140 -8.35 -23.05 12.22
CA ALA A 140 -8.42 -23.65 13.56
C ALA A 140 -9.11 -22.72 14.59
N THR A 141 -10.29 -23.18 15.02
CA THR A 141 -10.95 -22.93 16.33
C THR A 141 -11.63 -21.57 16.58
N PRO A 142 -12.98 -21.52 16.60
CA PRO A 142 -13.72 -20.31 16.89
C PRO A 142 -13.67 -20.00 18.40
N ILE A 143 -13.03 -18.90 18.77
CA ILE A 143 -13.34 -18.21 20.03
C ILE A 143 -14.61 -17.40 19.80
N GLY A 144 -15.75 -18.05 20.04
CA GLY A 144 -17.00 -17.47 20.52
C GLY A 144 -17.41 -16.07 20.06
N LEU A 145 -17.59 -15.87 18.75
CA LEU A 145 -18.59 -14.92 18.26
C LEU A 145 -19.99 -15.47 18.57
N ARG A 146 -20.53 -15.15 19.74
CA ARG A 146 -21.98 -15.08 19.93
C ARG A 146 -22.38 -13.62 19.84
N THR A 147 -22.96 -13.26 18.69
CA THR A 147 -23.78 -12.05 18.47
C THR A 147 -23.19 -10.79 19.08
N GLY A 148 -22.21 -10.19 18.40
CA GLY A 148 -21.72 -8.86 18.72
C GLY A 148 -22.05 -7.91 17.58
N VAL A 149 -23.27 -7.39 17.55
CA VAL A 149 -23.43 -6.02 17.09
C VAL A 149 -22.54 -5.21 18.04
N VAL A 150 -21.58 -4.43 17.51
CA VAL A 150 -20.99 -3.35 18.31
C VAL A 150 -22.11 -2.33 18.47
N GLU A 151 -22.90 -2.46 19.53
CA GLU A 151 -23.89 -1.46 19.89
C GLU A 151 -23.13 -0.21 20.37
N LEU A 152 -23.05 0.77 19.49
CA LEU A 152 -22.59 2.11 19.82
C LEU A 152 -23.75 2.80 20.56
N GLU A 153 -23.71 2.82 21.89
CA GLU A 153 -24.69 3.61 22.66
C GLU A 153 -24.33 5.11 22.60
N PRO A 154 -25.24 5.98 22.12
CA PRO A 154 -24.95 7.40 21.99
C PRO A 154 -24.85 8.05 23.36
N ILE A 155 -23.69 8.65 23.65
CA ILE A 155 -23.52 9.51 24.82
C ILE A 155 -23.54 10.96 24.35
N PRO A 156 -24.35 11.87 24.93
CA PRO A 156 -24.63 13.12 24.22
C PRO A 156 -23.39 14.06 24.27
N GLY A 157 -23.03 14.82 23.22
CA GLY A 157 -22.09 16.00 23.15
C GLY A 157 -20.59 15.77 23.23
N ALA A 158 -19.73 16.72 22.78
CA ALA A 158 -18.27 16.67 22.44
C ALA A 158 -17.25 16.71 23.63
N PRO A 159 -16.09 15.97 23.57
CA PRO A 159 -15.19 15.84 24.71
C PRO A 159 -14.18 16.98 24.72
N THR A 160 -13.73 17.40 25.91
CA THR A 160 -12.60 18.32 26.02
C THR A 160 -11.30 17.55 25.75
N VAL A 161 -10.76 17.69 24.55
CA VAL A 161 -9.47 17.09 24.16
C VAL A 161 -8.35 17.84 24.89
N ARG A 162 -7.53 17.13 25.68
CA ARG A 162 -6.33 17.74 26.30
C ARG A 162 -5.29 17.96 25.20
N SER A 163 -4.57 19.07 25.29
CA SER A 163 -3.67 19.68 24.31
C SER A 163 -2.49 18.82 23.78
N SER A 164 -2.51 17.51 23.97
CA SER A 164 -1.39 16.60 23.64
C SER A 164 -1.83 15.23 23.14
N SER A 165 -3.10 15.05 22.75
CA SER A 165 -3.61 13.74 22.35
C SER A 165 -4.71 13.92 21.32
N ALA A 166 -4.59 13.22 20.21
CA ALA A 166 -5.68 13.10 19.27
C ALA A 166 -6.62 11.97 19.68
N ALA A 167 -7.92 12.16 19.44
CA ALA A 167 -8.95 11.19 19.80
C ALA A 167 -9.79 10.84 18.58
N LEU A 168 -9.94 9.54 18.34
CA LEU A 168 -10.95 8.99 17.43
C LEU A 168 -12.26 8.82 18.22
N TYR A 169 -13.36 9.34 17.70
CA TYR A 169 -14.67 9.22 18.34
C TYR A 169 -15.79 9.12 17.30
N SER A 170 -16.89 8.47 17.69
CA SER A 170 -18.12 8.44 16.91
C SER A 170 -18.98 9.67 17.22
N VAL A 171 -19.44 10.38 16.20
CA VAL A 171 -20.32 11.56 16.27
C VAL A 171 -21.63 11.23 15.59
N GLU A 172 -22.75 11.41 16.28
CA GLU A 172 -24.04 11.43 15.60
C GLU A 172 -24.30 12.81 15.00
N SER A 173 -24.44 12.86 13.68
CA SER A 173 -24.80 14.06 12.93
C SER A 173 -25.90 13.71 11.95
N GLY A 174 -27.05 14.38 12.02
CA GLY A 174 -28.15 14.19 11.07
C GLY A 174 -28.77 12.79 11.03
N GLY A 175 -28.64 11.99 12.10
CA GLY A 175 -29.15 10.61 12.16
C GLY A 175 -28.19 9.55 11.60
N THR A 176 -26.96 9.92 11.26
CA THR A 176 -25.89 9.00 10.88
C THR A 176 -24.73 9.08 11.89
N THR A 177 -24.18 7.92 12.25
CA THR A 177 -22.97 7.82 13.06
C THR A 177 -21.75 8.04 12.16
N GLU A 178 -20.95 9.05 12.48
CA GLU A 178 -19.74 9.43 11.78
C GLU A 178 -18.50 9.15 12.65
N LEU A 179 -17.35 8.79 12.05
CA LEU A 179 -16.07 8.76 12.75
C LEU A 179 -15.36 10.11 12.52
N ALA A 180 -14.91 10.72 13.61
CA ALA A 180 -14.15 11.95 13.57
C ALA A 180 -12.87 11.82 14.39
N PHE A 181 -11.80 12.45 13.88
CA PHE A 181 -10.58 12.69 14.63
C PHE A 181 -10.57 14.14 15.07
N VAL A 182 -10.30 14.39 16.34
CA VAL A 182 -10.01 15.74 16.81
C VAL A 182 -8.55 15.82 17.22
N ASP A 183 -7.84 16.77 16.63
CA ASP A 183 -6.45 17.05 16.97
C ASP A 183 -6.33 17.82 18.30
N SER A 184 -5.09 18.09 18.71
CA SER A 184 -4.78 18.84 19.94
C SER A 184 -5.22 20.31 19.90
N GLU A 185 -5.56 20.84 18.72
CA GLU A 185 -6.01 22.21 18.51
C GLU A 185 -7.54 22.32 18.47
N GLY A 186 -8.26 21.19 18.53
CA GLY A 186 -9.71 21.13 18.48
C GLY A 186 -10.27 21.06 17.05
N THR A 187 -9.43 20.89 16.03
CA THR A 187 -9.86 20.70 14.65
C THR A 187 -10.42 19.30 14.49
N SER A 188 -11.69 19.20 14.05
CA SER A 188 -12.33 17.92 13.76
C SER A 188 -12.22 17.58 12.27
N THR A 189 -11.55 16.48 11.93
CA THR A 189 -11.58 15.89 10.59
C THR A 189 -12.57 14.73 10.61
N ARG A 190 -13.52 14.73 9.69
CA ARG A 190 -14.52 13.66 9.56
C ARG A 190 -14.01 12.64 8.56
N PHE A 191 -13.99 11.37 8.96
CA PHE A 191 -13.53 10.25 8.15
C PHE A 191 -14.68 9.41 7.64
N THR A 192 -15.92 9.89 7.76
CA THR A 192 -17.08 9.17 7.27
C THR A 192 -18.08 10.13 6.65
N GLU A 193 -18.69 9.71 5.56
CA GLU A 193 -19.75 10.46 4.88
C GLU A 193 -20.92 9.49 4.63
N GLY A 194 -22.12 9.85 5.14
CA GLY A 194 -23.28 8.96 5.08
C GLY A 194 -23.14 7.64 5.86
N GLY A 195 -22.35 7.64 6.95
CA GLY A 195 -22.12 6.45 7.80
C GLY A 195 -21.10 5.44 7.25
N ARG A 196 -20.37 5.79 6.19
CA ARG A 196 -19.29 4.95 5.62
C ARG A 196 -17.96 5.66 5.73
N LEU A 197 -16.88 4.93 6.04
CA LEU A 197 -15.52 5.47 6.09
C LEU A 197 -15.17 6.10 4.73
N ARG A 198 -14.71 7.34 4.69
CA ARG A 198 -14.18 8.06 3.52
C ARG A 198 -12.67 7.99 3.61
N LEU A 199 -12.05 7.24 2.70
CA LEU A 199 -10.61 7.23 2.52
C LEU A 199 -10.28 8.18 1.36
N GLU A 200 -9.28 9.03 1.51
CA GLU A 200 -8.70 9.77 0.38
C GLU A 200 -7.80 8.79 -0.41
N ASP A 201 -8.04 8.68 -1.72
CA ASP A 201 -7.36 7.77 -2.65
C ASP A 201 -7.34 6.28 -2.24
N PRO A 202 -8.51 5.64 -2.07
CA PRO A 202 -8.63 4.22 -1.72
C PRO A 202 -7.95 3.31 -2.76
N ILE A 203 -7.37 2.21 -2.28
CA ILE A 203 -6.77 1.18 -3.13
C ILE A 203 -7.87 0.20 -3.54
N VAL A 204 -8.16 0.11 -4.83
CA VAL A 204 -8.97 -0.97 -5.39
C VAL A 204 -8.08 -2.20 -5.54
N VAL A 205 -8.54 -3.37 -5.07
CA VAL A 205 -7.80 -4.63 -5.20
C VAL A 205 -7.48 -4.88 -6.67
N GLY A 206 -6.19 -5.08 -6.99
CA GLY A 206 -5.70 -5.25 -8.36
C GLY A 206 -5.13 -3.99 -9.02
N HIS A 207 -5.19 -2.84 -8.35
CA HIS A 207 -4.66 -1.56 -8.84
C HIS A 207 -3.41 -1.12 -8.11
N ALA A 208 -2.37 -0.72 -8.86
CA ALA A 208 -1.24 0.00 -8.28
C ALA A 208 -1.68 1.43 -7.94
N ARG A 209 -1.51 1.84 -6.68
CA ARG A 209 -1.86 3.20 -6.22
C ARG A 209 -1.12 4.24 -7.06
N ASN A 210 -1.83 5.27 -7.53
CA ASN A 210 -1.27 6.32 -8.38
C ASN A 210 -0.57 5.78 -9.64
N SER A 211 -0.97 4.63 -10.16
CA SER A 211 -0.48 4.15 -11.45
C SER A 211 -0.73 5.20 -12.52
N VAL A 212 0.31 5.52 -13.28
CA VAL A 212 0.31 6.57 -14.30
C VAL A 212 0.38 5.95 -15.68
N GLU A 213 -0.47 6.43 -16.59
CA GLU A 213 -0.39 6.17 -18.01
C GLU A 213 -0.17 7.48 -18.76
N ILE A 214 0.80 7.52 -19.68
CA ILE A 214 1.14 8.70 -20.47
C ILE A 214 0.91 8.40 -21.95
N GLU A 215 0.08 9.18 -22.64
CA GLU A 215 -0.32 8.88 -24.02
C GLU A 215 -0.65 10.12 -24.87
N ASP A 216 -0.26 10.11 -26.15
CA ASP A 216 -0.72 11.06 -27.17
C ASP A 216 -2.00 10.51 -27.84
N LEU A 217 -3.14 11.18 -27.62
CA LEU A 217 -4.45 10.76 -28.10
C LEU A 217 -4.70 11.23 -29.53
N SER A 218 -4.54 10.30 -30.48
CA SER A 218 -4.99 10.45 -31.87
C SER A 218 -6.45 10.03 -32.09
N THR A 219 -7.03 9.30 -31.13
CA THR A 219 -8.45 8.87 -31.09
C THR A 219 -9.00 9.00 -29.67
N ASN A 220 -10.30 8.75 -29.47
CA ASN A 220 -10.91 8.78 -28.13
C ASN A 220 -10.48 7.55 -27.32
N LYS A 221 -10.26 7.74 -26.01
CA LYS A 221 -9.88 6.69 -25.05
C LYS A 221 -11.07 6.28 -24.20
N THR A 222 -11.19 4.99 -23.93
CA THR A 222 -12.16 4.46 -22.95
C THR A 222 -11.39 3.81 -21.82
N LEU A 223 -11.61 4.28 -20.60
CA LEU A 223 -11.03 3.71 -19.40
C LEU A 223 -11.84 2.48 -18.99
N THR A 224 -11.14 1.47 -18.51
CA THR A 224 -11.75 0.27 -17.90
C THR A 224 -11.60 0.36 -16.39
N PRO A 225 -12.34 -0.47 -15.63
CA PRO A 225 -12.11 -0.54 -14.20
C PRO A 225 -10.66 -0.84 -13.84
N GLY A 226 -9.93 -1.58 -14.69
CA GLY A 226 -8.52 -1.95 -14.59
C GLY A 226 -7.50 -0.89 -15.07
N SER A 227 -7.95 0.25 -15.60
CA SER A 227 -7.06 1.28 -16.14
C SER A 227 -6.29 2.02 -15.04
N PRO A 228 -5.09 2.57 -15.33
CA PRO A 228 -4.37 3.40 -14.37
C PRO A 228 -5.17 4.63 -13.92
N ASN A 229 -5.15 4.91 -12.61
CA ASN A 229 -5.95 6.00 -12.03
C ASN A 229 -5.47 7.39 -12.48
N VAL A 230 -4.20 7.55 -12.84
CA VAL A 230 -3.65 8.81 -13.35
C VAL A 230 -3.43 8.69 -14.86
N GLN A 231 -4.14 9.51 -15.63
CA GLN A 231 -4.11 9.53 -17.09
C GLN A 231 -3.51 10.86 -17.55
N VAL A 232 -2.25 10.84 -17.98
CA VAL A 232 -1.56 12.01 -18.53
C VAL A 232 -1.65 11.95 -20.06
N VAL A 233 -2.60 12.66 -20.62
CA VAL A 233 -2.96 12.54 -22.03
C VAL A 233 -2.72 13.84 -22.79
N LYS A 234 -2.37 13.75 -24.07
CA LYS A 234 -2.25 14.90 -24.96
C LYS A 234 -3.12 14.73 -26.19
N ALA A 235 -4.15 15.56 -26.34
CA ALA A 235 -5.02 15.49 -27.52
C ALA A 235 -4.29 16.00 -28.79
N ILE A 236 -4.31 15.20 -29.86
CA ILE A 236 -3.66 15.55 -31.13
C ILE A 236 -4.69 15.94 -32.19
N GLY A 237 -4.50 17.13 -32.76
CA GLY A 237 -5.21 17.67 -33.94
C GLY A 237 -6.63 18.17 -33.69
N ALA A 238 -7.38 17.55 -32.77
CA ALA A 238 -8.74 17.93 -32.40
C ALA A 238 -9.02 17.53 -30.95
N PRO A 239 -10.09 18.04 -30.30
CA PRO A 239 -10.47 17.59 -28.98
C PRO A 239 -10.71 16.07 -28.92
N ARG A 240 -10.30 15.44 -27.81
CA ARG A 240 -10.42 13.98 -27.62
C ARG A 240 -11.19 13.65 -26.37
N GLN A 241 -11.97 12.59 -26.42
CA GLN A 241 -12.69 12.09 -25.25
C GLN A 241 -11.83 11.12 -24.45
N VAL A 242 -11.88 11.22 -23.13
CA VAL A 242 -11.54 10.16 -22.19
C VAL A 242 -12.84 9.74 -21.53
N ARG A 243 -13.31 8.53 -21.82
CA ARG A 243 -14.56 7.98 -21.28
C ARG A 243 -14.29 7.21 -20.01
N LEU A 244 -15.05 7.52 -18.96
CA LEU A 244 -15.02 6.76 -17.71
C LEU A 244 -15.56 5.33 -17.93
N PRO A 245 -15.20 4.37 -17.08
CA PRO A 245 -15.77 3.03 -17.15
C PRO A 245 -17.29 3.06 -16.88
N GLU A 246 -18.00 2.05 -17.39
CA GLU A 246 -19.45 1.88 -17.19
C GLU A 246 -19.82 1.80 -15.71
N ASN A 247 -18.99 1.12 -14.91
CA ASN A 247 -19.14 1.03 -13.48
C ASN A 247 -17.96 1.73 -12.80
N LEU A 248 -18.26 2.80 -12.07
CA LEU A 248 -17.36 3.43 -11.11
C LEU A 248 -17.74 2.90 -9.73
N ASP A 249 -17.04 1.86 -9.29
CA ASP A 249 -17.26 1.27 -7.98
C ASP A 249 -16.62 2.10 -6.88
N TRP A 250 -17.11 1.88 -5.67
CA TRP A 250 -16.62 2.57 -4.48
C TRP A 250 -15.13 2.27 -4.29
N GLY A 251 -14.34 3.34 -4.21
CA GLY A 251 -12.90 3.26 -4.11
C GLY A 251 -12.14 3.45 -5.42
N MET A 252 -12.83 3.48 -6.56
CA MET A 252 -12.24 3.87 -7.83
C MET A 252 -12.13 5.39 -7.91
N TRP A 253 -11.07 5.90 -8.52
CA TRP A 253 -10.92 7.31 -8.81
C TRP A 253 -10.04 7.49 -10.05
N PHE A 254 -10.27 8.57 -10.78
CA PHE A 254 -9.46 8.93 -11.95
C PHE A 254 -9.05 10.39 -11.89
N ARG A 255 -7.76 10.64 -12.14
CA ARG A 255 -7.20 11.96 -12.41
C ARG A 255 -6.75 12.00 -13.86
N VAL A 256 -7.38 12.86 -14.65
CA VAL A 256 -7.04 13.07 -16.06
C VAL A 256 -6.34 14.41 -16.19
N VAL A 257 -5.12 14.41 -16.71
CA VAL A 257 -4.28 15.59 -16.93
C VAL A 257 -4.09 15.76 -18.42
N ASN A 258 -4.38 16.96 -18.95
CA ASN A 258 -4.05 17.29 -20.33
C ASN A 258 -2.63 17.87 -20.39
N SER A 259 -1.65 17.06 -20.81
CA SER A 259 -0.24 17.47 -20.91
C SER A 259 0.10 18.26 -22.17
N GLY A 260 -0.91 18.58 -23.00
CA GLY A 260 -0.72 19.48 -24.13
C GLY A 260 -0.37 20.89 -23.66
N GLY A 261 0.63 21.51 -24.31
CA GLY A 261 0.97 22.92 -24.07
C GLY A 261 -0.07 23.89 -24.64
N SER A 262 0.11 25.19 -24.40
CA SER A 262 -0.78 26.26 -24.88
C SER A 262 -1.14 26.11 -26.37
N GLY A 263 -2.45 26.15 -26.67
CA GLY A 263 -2.98 25.94 -28.01
C GLY A 263 -3.27 24.47 -28.38
N SER A 264 -2.93 23.52 -27.50
CA SER A 264 -3.36 22.12 -27.68
C SER A 264 -4.87 21.99 -27.56
N PRO A 265 -5.51 21.07 -28.30
CA PRO A 265 -6.93 20.79 -28.14
C PRO A 265 -7.28 20.35 -26.72
N ASN A 266 -8.52 20.61 -26.32
CA ASN A 266 -9.05 20.18 -25.03
C ASN A 266 -9.23 18.65 -24.96
N VAL A 267 -9.10 18.10 -23.76
CA VAL A 267 -9.54 16.74 -23.45
C VAL A 267 -10.92 16.82 -22.81
N LEU A 268 -11.87 16.05 -23.32
CA LEU A 268 -13.24 15.97 -22.82
C LEU A 268 -13.36 14.72 -21.96
N LEU A 269 -13.57 14.90 -20.66
CA LEU A 269 -13.85 13.79 -19.76
C LEU A 269 -15.36 13.53 -19.78
N THR A 270 -15.76 12.33 -20.19
CA THR A 270 -17.16 12.01 -20.47
C THR A 270 -17.64 10.78 -19.70
N SER A 271 -18.96 10.63 -19.58
CA SER A 271 -19.62 9.40 -19.17
C SER A 271 -19.24 8.21 -20.06
N HIS A 272 -19.55 6.99 -19.59
CA HIS A 272 -19.18 5.74 -20.27
C HIS A 272 -19.69 5.63 -21.71
N ASP A 273 -20.89 6.13 -21.98
CA ASP A 273 -21.50 6.19 -23.31
C ASP A 273 -20.88 7.27 -24.21
N GLY A 274 -20.06 8.16 -23.65
CA GLY A 274 -19.47 9.31 -24.32
C GLY A 274 -20.46 10.42 -24.68
N ALA A 275 -21.69 10.35 -24.18
CA ALA A 275 -22.77 11.29 -24.51
C ALA A 275 -22.72 12.55 -23.64
N THR A 276 -22.34 12.42 -22.37
CA THR A 276 -22.30 13.53 -21.42
C THR A 276 -20.87 13.93 -21.12
N THR A 277 -20.52 15.20 -21.37
CA THR A 277 -19.24 15.76 -20.93
C THR A 277 -19.36 16.16 -19.46
N ILE A 278 -18.57 15.48 -18.63
CA ILE A 278 -18.45 15.73 -17.19
C ILE A 278 -17.53 16.92 -16.96
N SER A 279 -16.39 16.96 -17.66
CA SER A 279 -15.45 18.07 -17.58
C SER A 279 -14.74 18.32 -18.91
N THR A 280 -14.40 19.58 -19.17
CA THR A 280 -13.56 20.00 -20.30
C THR A 280 -12.21 20.45 -19.75
N ILE A 281 -11.16 19.72 -20.10
CA ILE A 281 -9.81 19.88 -19.56
C ILE A 281 -8.96 20.61 -20.61
N GLY A 282 -8.68 21.89 -20.34
CA GLY A 282 -7.78 22.70 -21.16
C GLY A 282 -6.33 22.23 -21.09
N ALA A 283 -5.48 22.81 -21.94
CA ALA A 283 -4.03 22.58 -21.91
C ALA A 283 -3.46 22.83 -20.51
N GLU A 284 -2.61 21.91 -20.02
CA GLU A 284 -1.94 21.96 -18.70
C GLU A 284 -2.91 21.98 -17.50
N GLN A 285 -4.18 21.61 -17.71
CA GLN A 285 -5.18 21.47 -16.68
C GLN A 285 -5.46 20.00 -16.36
N GLU A 286 -6.22 19.78 -15.30
CA GLU A 286 -6.65 18.46 -14.89
C GLU A 286 -8.09 18.43 -14.39
N ALA A 287 -8.65 17.24 -14.38
CA ALA A 287 -9.90 16.94 -13.70
C ALA A 287 -9.71 15.68 -12.84
N TYR A 288 -10.33 15.71 -11.67
CA TYR A 288 -10.39 14.59 -10.75
C TYR A 288 -11.85 14.13 -10.64
N ILE A 289 -12.08 12.83 -10.75
CA ILE A 289 -13.39 12.21 -10.54
C ILE A 289 -13.26 11.07 -9.55
N GLU A 290 -14.21 11.08 -8.62
CA GLU A 290 -14.54 9.99 -7.70
C GLU A 290 -16.04 9.67 -7.82
N PRO A 291 -16.47 8.43 -7.54
CA PRO A 291 -17.88 8.08 -7.49
C PRO A 291 -18.60 8.94 -6.45
N THR A 292 -19.64 9.65 -6.88
CA THR A 292 -20.54 10.35 -5.97
C THR A 292 -21.30 9.33 -5.12
N ILE A 293 -21.40 9.55 -3.81
CA ILE A 293 -22.14 8.63 -2.92
C ILE A 293 -23.62 8.65 -3.31
N GLY A 294 -24.07 7.59 -3.97
CA GLY A 294 -25.46 7.31 -4.30
C GLY A 294 -25.73 5.80 -4.28
N PRO A 295 -27.00 5.36 -4.29
CA PRO A 295 -27.31 3.96 -4.58
C PRO A 295 -26.66 3.62 -5.92
N SER A 296 -25.86 2.56 -5.95
CA SER A 296 -25.10 2.09 -7.12
C SER A 296 -25.85 2.35 -8.44
N GLY A 297 -25.29 3.16 -9.34
CA GLY A 297 -25.80 3.30 -10.71
C GLY A 297 -25.95 4.70 -11.31
N VAL A 298 -25.45 5.78 -10.70
CA VAL A 298 -25.42 7.09 -11.37
C VAL A 298 -24.08 7.78 -11.11
N ALA A 299 -23.30 7.96 -12.17
CA ALA A 299 -22.15 8.88 -12.21
C ALA A 299 -22.65 10.31 -12.39
#